data_AF-A0A546XZ24-F1
#
_entry.id   AF-A0A546XZ24-F1
#
_cell.length_a   1.000
_cell.length_b   1.000
_cell.length_c   1.000
_cell.angle_alpha   90.00
_cell.angle_beta   90.00
_cell.angle_gamma   90.00
#
_symmetry.space_group_name_H-M   'P 1'
#
loop_
_entity.id
_entity.type
_entity.pdbx_description
1 polymer ?
#
loop_
_entity_poly.entity_id
_entity_poly.type
_entity_poly.pdbx_seq_one_letter_code
_entity_poly.pdbx_strand_id
1 'polypeptide(L)'
;MTVHPTAMMRLDRRHHYQIPDIGPVVIDEDYGKPYWDNRYTEKFKKVRNAAGVPSNVWWMDSRAGAVSETIEATGSLEAARDLATHTTTKTTGRYSRGDGLETSRKIAEAREKNRT
;
A
#
# COMPACT_ATOMS: atom_id res chain seq x y z
N MET A 1 32.44 -3.47 -18.34
CA MET A 1 31.70 -2.67 -17.34
C MET A 1 30.32 -3.29 -17.17
N THR A 2 30.13 -4.01 -16.07
CA THR A 2 28.91 -4.78 -15.79
C THR A 2 27.90 -3.83 -15.17
N VAL A 3 26.90 -3.42 -15.94
CA VAL A 3 25.79 -2.59 -15.47
C VAL A 3 24.91 -3.44 -14.55
N HIS A 4 24.87 -3.07 -13.27
CA HIS A 4 23.91 -3.63 -12.31
C HIS A 4 22.50 -3.16 -12.70
N PRO A 5 21.55 -4.08 -12.97
CA PRO A 5 20.19 -3.69 -13.27
C PRO A 5 19.53 -3.18 -11.99
N THR A 6 19.24 -1.87 -11.98
CA THR A 6 18.29 -1.23 -11.08
C THR A 6 17.05 -2.10 -10.96
N ALA A 7 16.71 -2.52 -9.75
CA ALA A 7 15.55 -3.36 -9.45
C ALA A 7 14.24 -2.57 -9.68
N MET A 8 13.89 -2.35 -10.95
CA MET A 8 12.50 -2.22 -11.36
C MET A 8 11.86 -3.57 -11.09
N MET A 9 11.02 -3.63 -10.06
CA MET A 9 10.15 -4.78 -9.79
C MET A 9 9.12 -4.87 -10.93
N ARG A 10 9.55 -5.43 -12.06
CA ARG A 10 8.68 -5.85 -13.16
C ARG A 10 7.84 -6.98 -12.56
N LEU A 11 6.54 -6.75 -12.33
CA LEU A 11 5.60 -7.84 -12.08
C LEU A 11 5.65 -8.76 -13.31
N ASP A 12 6.44 -9.83 -13.24
CA ASP A 12 6.42 -10.89 -14.25
C ASP A 12 5.03 -11.52 -14.21
N ARG A 13 4.26 -11.27 -15.26
CA ARG A 13 2.86 -11.66 -15.45
C ARG A 13 2.77 -13.16 -15.79
N ARG A 14 3.49 -14.02 -15.06
CA ARG A 14 3.63 -15.47 -15.36
C ARG A 14 3.29 -16.43 -14.23
N HIS A 15 2.78 -15.94 -13.10
CA HIS A 15 2.16 -16.78 -12.09
C HIS A 15 0.67 -16.43 -12.02
N HIS A 16 -0.16 -17.21 -12.72
CA HIS A 16 -1.59 -17.19 -12.50
C HIS A 16 -1.83 -17.76 -11.10
N TYR A 17 -1.99 -16.90 -10.10
CA TYR A 17 -2.50 -17.32 -8.81
C TYR A 17 -3.88 -17.92 -9.05
N GLN A 18 -4.02 -19.23 -8.83
CA GLN A 18 -5.32 -19.88 -8.84
C GLN A 18 -6.08 -19.34 -7.63
N ILE A 19 -7.11 -18.54 -7.89
CA ILE A 19 -8.00 -18.05 -6.84
C ILE A 19 -8.86 -19.25 -6.43
N PRO A 20 -8.94 -19.60 -5.14
CA PRO A 20 -9.76 -20.72 -4.70
C PRO A 20 -11.24 -20.41 -4.96
N ASP A 21 -11.99 -21.39 -5.45
CA ASP A 21 -13.45 -21.26 -5.65
C ASP A 21 -14.18 -21.06 -4.31
N ILE A 22 -13.68 -21.70 -3.25
CA ILE A 22 -14.19 -21.59 -1.88
C ILE A 22 -13.01 -21.50 -0.92
N GLY A 23 -13.02 -20.49 -0.05
CA GLY A 23 -12.03 -20.32 1.02
C GLY A 23 -11.24 -19.00 0.94
N PRO A 24 -10.21 -18.86 1.79
CA PRO A 24 -9.41 -17.64 1.84
C PRO A 24 -8.50 -17.50 0.61
N VAL A 25 -8.55 -16.33 -0.04
CA VAL A 25 -7.67 -15.99 -1.18
C VAL A 25 -6.21 -15.83 -0.75
N VAL A 26 -5.99 -15.36 0.47
CA VAL A 26 -4.65 -15.14 1.04
C VAL A 26 -4.51 -15.94 2.32
N ILE A 27 -3.47 -16.77 2.37
CA ILE A 27 -3.15 -17.64 3.51
C ILE A 27 -1.75 -17.34 4.04
N ASP A 28 -1.54 -17.50 5.33
CA ASP A 28 -0.21 -17.55 5.92
C ASP A 28 0.44 -18.89 5.53
N GLU A 29 1.45 -18.80 4.67
CA GLU A 29 2.18 -19.95 4.11
C GLU A 29 2.85 -20.81 5.18
N ASP A 30 3.10 -20.25 6.37
CA ASP A 30 3.74 -20.99 7.47
C ASP A 30 2.74 -21.91 8.20
N TYR A 31 1.43 -21.63 8.09
CA TYR A 31 0.37 -22.30 8.88
C TYR A 31 -0.81 -22.84 8.06
N GLY A 32 -0.91 -22.48 6.77
CA GLY A 32 -2.00 -22.90 5.90
C GLY A 32 -3.38 -22.35 6.30
N LYS A 33 -3.40 -21.23 7.05
CA LYS A 33 -4.63 -20.58 7.56
C LYS A 33 -4.66 -19.11 7.12
N PRO A 34 -5.82 -18.43 7.11
CA PRO A 34 -5.86 -16.99 6.92
C PRO A 34 -4.95 -16.26 7.89
N TYR A 35 -4.39 -15.13 7.46
CA TYR A 35 -3.64 -14.25 8.35
C TYR A 35 -4.53 -13.77 9.50
N TRP A 36 -3.95 -13.73 10.69
CA TRP A 36 -4.50 -13.01 11.83
C TRP A 36 -3.58 -11.82 12.20
N ASP A 37 -4.10 -10.88 12.99
CA ASP A 37 -3.52 -9.55 13.17
C ASP A 37 -2.02 -9.53 13.48
N ASN A 38 -1.60 -10.35 14.45
CA ASN A 38 -0.19 -10.41 14.85
C ASN A 38 0.71 -10.94 13.72
N ARG A 39 0.26 -11.95 12.97
CA ARG A 39 1.06 -12.55 11.89
C ARG A 39 1.17 -11.66 10.68
N TYR A 40 0.08 -11.01 10.31
CA TYR A 40 0.11 -10.03 9.23
C TYR A 40 1.12 -8.92 9.55
N THR A 41 1.08 -8.42 10.78
CA THR A 41 2.01 -7.37 11.25
C THR A 41 3.47 -7.84 11.20
N GLU A 42 3.77 -9.06 11.68
CA GLU A 42 5.13 -9.60 11.65
C GLU A 42 5.64 -9.85 10.22
N LYS A 43 4.81 -10.41 9.33
CA LYS A 43 5.20 -10.59 7.92
C LYS A 43 5.38 -9.26 7.20
N PHE A 44 4.51 -8.29 7.43
CA PHE A 44 4.66 -6.95 6.86
C PHE A 44 5.96 -6.30 7.32
N LYS A 45 6.32 -6.39 8.61
CA LYS A 45 7.61 -5.89 9.13
C LYS A 45 8.80 -6.49 8.38
N LYS A 46 8.79 -7.81 8.12
CA LYS A 46 9.87 -8.48 7.36
C LYS A 46 10.02 -7.89 5.96
N VAL A 47 8.91 -7.79 5.22
CA VAL A 47 8.90 -7.22 3.85
C VAL A 47 9.33 -5.76 3.86
N ARG A 48 8.77 -4.95 4.77
CA ARG A 48 9.10 -3.53 4.94
C ARG A 48 10.59 -3.33 5.20
N ASN A 49 11.17 -4.10 6.13
CA ASN A 49 12.58 -4.00 6.47
C ASN A 49 13.47 -4.40 5.28
N ALA A 50 13.11 -5.48 4.56
CA ALA A 50 13.84 -5.90 3.36
C ALA A 50 13.78 -4.85 2.24
N ALA A 51 12.68 -4.09 2.14
CA ALA A 51 12.52 -2.99 1.20
C ALA A 51 13.18 -1.67 1.66
N GLY A 52 13.80 -1.63 2.85
CA GLY A 52 14.39 -0.40 3.41
C GLY A 52 13.35 0.67 3.75
N VAL A 53 12.09 0.28 3.98
CA VAL A 53 11.01 1.20 4.32
C VAL A 53 11.06 1.52 5.83
N PRO A 54 10.94 2.80 6.24
CA PRO A 54 10.99 3.20 7.64
C PRO A 54 10.00 2.48 8.54
N SER A 55 10.38 2.22 9.79
CA SER A 55 9.59 1.41 10.73
C SER A 55 8.27 2.02 11.18
N ASN A 56 8.13 3.34 11.04
CA ASN A 56 6.90 4.08 11.30
C ASN A 56 5.88 3.99 10.14
N VAL A 57 6.27 3.49 8.97
CA VAL A 57 5.34 3.22 7.87
C VAL A 57 4.64 1.90 8.12
N TRP A 58 3.32 1.92 7.99
CA TRP A 58 2.45 0.77 8.22
C TRP A 58 1.44 0.63 7.07
N TRP A 59 0.81 -0.54 6.94
CA TRP A 59 -0.13 -0.81 5.84
C TRP A 59 -1.33 0.16 5.82
N MET A 60 -1.67 0.76 6.97
CA MET A 60 -2.70 1.79 7.08
C MET A 60 -2.36 3.05 6.29
N ASP A 61 -1.08 3.32 6.03
CA ASP A 61 -0.67 4.46 5.20
C ASP A 61 -1.07 4.25 3.73
N SER A 62 -1.17 3.00 3.25
CA SER A 62 -1.74 2.71 1.92
C SER A 62 -3.22 3.06 1.86
N ARG A 63 -4.00 2.76 2.92
CA ARG A 63 -5.41 3.19 3.02
C ARG A 63 -5.50 4.72 3.06
N ALA A 64 -4.64 5.38 3.83
CA ALA A 64 -4.58 6.83 3.90
C ALA A 64 -4.26 7.47 2.55
N GLY A 65 -3.35 6.87 1.78
CA GLY A 65 -3.05 7.25 0.41
C GLY A 65 -4.28 7.19 -0.48
N ALA A 66 -4.96 6.04 -0.56
CA ALA A 66 -6.14 5.87 -1.41
C ALA A 66 -7.30 6.83 -1.04
N VAL A 67 -7.53 7.07 0.25
CA VAL A 67 -8.51 8.06 0.73
C VAL A 67 -8.14 9.46 0.24
N SER A 68 -6.88 9.84 0.39
CA SER A 68 -6.42 11.18 0.04
C SER A 68 -6.44 11.40 -1.49
N GLU A 69 -6.04 10.40 -2.27
CA GLU A 69 -6.12 10.42 -3.74
C GLU A 69 -7.58 10.52 -4.23
N THR A 70 -8.51 9.83 -3.56
CA THR A 70 -9.94 9.93 -3.89
C THR A 70 -10.48 11.34 -3.62
N ILE A 71 -10.11 11.95 -2.49
CA ILE A 71 -10.51 13.33 -2.16
C ILE A 71 -9.95 14.29 -3.19
N GLU A 72 -8.69 14.14 -3.57
CA GLU A 72 -8.05 14.99 -4.58
C GLU A 72 -8.72 14.86 -5.95
N ALA A 73 -9.01 13.63 -6.38
CA ALA A 73 -9.61 13.36 -7.69
C ALA A 73 -11.09 13.78 -7.78
N THR A 74 -11.81 13.79 -6.66
CA THR A 74 -13.29 13.96 -6.67
C THR A 74 -13.78 15.18 -5.90
N GLY A 75 -12.94 15.80 -5.08
CA GLY A 75 -13.33 16.82 -4.11
C GLY A 75 -14.26 16.30 -2.99
N SER A 76 -14.49 14.99 -2.88
CA SER A 76 -15.56 14.42 -2.05
C SER A 76 -15.04 13.52 -0.92
N LEU A 77 -15.23 13.96 0.32
CA LEU A 77 -14.98 13.14 1.51
C LEU A 77 -15.97 11.97 1.63
N GLU A 78 -17.18 12.11 1.10
CA GLU A 78 -18.19 11.04 1.07
C GLU A 78 -17.80 9.93 0.09
N ALA A 79 -17.30 10.28 -1.11
CA ALA A 79 -16.78 9.29 -2.05
C ALA A 79 -15.59 8.52 -1.45
N ALA A 80 -14.70 9.21 -0.75
CA ALA A 80 -13.59 8.59 -0.05
C ALA A 80 -14.03 7.72 1.14
N ARG A 81 -15.13 8.09 1.82
CA ARG A 81 -15.75 7.27 2.87
C ARG A 81 -16.30 5.97 2.31
N ASP A 82 -17.00 6.03 1.19
CA ASP A 82 -17.60 4.86 0.53
C ASP A 82 -16.51 3.93 0.00
N LEU A 83 -15.47 4.46 -0.63
CA LEU A 83 -14.28 3.70 -1.04
C LEU A 83 -13.60 3.02 0.16
N ALA A 84 -13.45 3.72 1.28
CA ALA A 84 -12.84 3.17 2.49
C ALA A 84 -13.81 2.29 3.32
N THR A 85 -15.06 2.13 2.89
CA THR A 85 -16.12 1.39 3.58
C THR A 85 -16.37 1.84 5.03
N HIS A 86 -16.15 3.12 5.33
CA HIS A 86 -16.39 3.66 6.66
C HIS A 86 -17.86 4.03 6.85
N THR A 87 -18.39 3.81 8.06
CA THR A 87 -19.76 4.22 8.41
C THR A 87 -19.93 5.75 8.46
N THR A 88 -18.88 6.49 8.82
CA THR A 88 -18.95 7.95 8.96
C THR A 88 -17.74 8.63 8.36
N THR A 89 -17.93 9.84 7.82
CA THR A 89 -16.84 10.70 7.32
C THR A 89 -15.86 11.11 8.39
N LYS A 90 -16.27 11.14 9.66
CA LYS A 90 -15.37 11.38 10.80
C LYS A 90 -14.22 10.37 10.86
N THR A 91 -14.48 9.09 10.57
CA THR A 91 -13.43 8.07 10.50
C THR A 91 -12.53 8.30 9.29
N THR A 92 -13.12 8.59 8.12
CA THR A 92 -12.39 8.90 6.88
C THR A 92 -11.47 10.11 7.02
N GLY A 93 -11.90 11.15 7.73
CA GLY A 93 -11.10 12.35 7.99
C GLY A 93 -9.78 12.05 8.70
N ARG A 94 -9.70 10.99 9.52
CA ARG A 94 -8.44 10.55 10.16
C ARG A 94 -7.41 9.98 9.17
N TYR A 95 -7.88 9.55 8.00
CA TYR A 95 -7.06 8.98 6.93
C TYR A 95 -6.74 9.97 5.83
N SER A 96 -7.46 11.10 5.76
CA SER A 96 -7.13 12.18 4.84
C SER A 96 -5.83 12.84 5.29
N ARG A 97 -4.79 12.75 4.45
CA ARG A 97 -3.46 13.34 4.72
C ARG A 97 -3.28 14.73 4.08
N GLY A 98 -4.37 15.34 3.61
CA GLY A 98 -4.42 16.73 3.15
C GLY A 98 -3.50 17.07 1.97
N ASP A 99 -3.27 18.36 1.75
CA ASP A 99 -2.57 19.02 0.63
C ASP A 99 -1.10 18.58 0.41
N GLY A 100 -0.62 17.63 1.21
CA GLY A 100 0.72 17.05 1.10
C GLY A 100 0.90 16.03 -0.02
N LEU A 101 -0.16 15.62 -0.72
CA LEU A 101 -0.12 14.64 -1.82
C LEU A 101 0.70 15.13 -3.02
N GLU A 102 0.39 16.32 -3.53
CA GLU A 102 1.15 16.95 -4.61
C GLU A 102 2.62 17.16 -4.22
N THR A 103 2.87 17.57 -2.98
CA THR A 103 4.23 17.68 -2.43
C THR A 103 4.91 16.31 -2.38
N SER A 104 4.20 15.26 -1.99
CA SER A 104 4.71 13.88 -1.95
C SER A 104 5.03 13.35 -3.34
N ARG A 105 4.21 13.66 -4.35
CA ARG A 105 4.47 13.34 -5.77
C ARG A 105 5.74 14.04 -6.25
N LYS A 106 5.85 15.35 -6.02
CA LYS A 106 7.05 16.14 -6.39
C LYS A 106 8.32 15.60 -5.72
N ILE A 107 8.25 15.21 -4.45
CA ILE A 107 9.37 14.57 -3.74
C ILE A 107 9.70 13.20 -4.34
N ALA A 108 8.70 12.39 -4.67
CA ALA A 108 8.91 11.09 -5.29
C ALA A 108 9.60 11.21 -6.65
N GLU A 109 9.14 12.13 -7.51
CA GLU A 109 9.79 12.46 -8.80
C GLU A 109 11.23 12.96 -8.60
N ALA A 110 11.47 13.83 -7.62
CA ALA A 110 12.81 14.32 -7.31
C ALA A 110 13.74 13.19 -6.83
N ARG A 111 13.23 12.21 -6.08
CA ARG A 111 14.00 11.03 -5.64
C ARG A 111 14.34 10.11 -6.80
N GLU A 112 13.44 9.95 -7.77
CA GLU A 112 13.71 9.18 -8.98
C GLU A 112 14.80 9.84 -9.83
N LYS A 113 14.69 11.16 -10.07
CA LYS A 113 15.70 11.94 -10.82
C LYS A 113 17.10 11.90 -10.19
N ASN A 114 17.19 11.84 -8.86
CA ASN A 114 18.46 11.75 -8.14
C ASN A 114 19.01 10.31 -8.00
N ARG A 115 18.26 9.29 -8.44
CA ARG A 115 18.69 7.88 -8.42
C ARG A 115 19.33 7.44 -9.74
N THR A 116 19.22 8.24 -10.79
CA THR A 116 19.93 8.15 -12.08
C THR A 116 21.15 9.04 -12.08
#